data_AF-A0A329QGL6-F1
#
_entry.id   AF-A0A329QGL6-F1
#
_cell.length_a   1.000
_cell.length_b   1.000
_cell.length_c   1.000
_cell.angle_alpha   90.00
_cell.angle_beta   90.00
_cell.angle_gamma   90.00
#
_symmetry.space_group_name_H-M   'P 1'
#
loop_
_entity.id
_entity.type
_entity.pdbx_description
1 polymer ?
#
loop_
_entity_poly.entity_id
_entity_poly.type
_entity_poly.pdbx_seq_one_letter_code
_entity_poly.pdbx_strand_id
1 'polypeptide(L)'
;MLTVAAVLALSTAACSNPEGRHESPDAALQVRLVIPDGHIREPEATCSGADAYRDVHPEVPFTVEDSAGQRVVSGSLPHGRAEEAVTLDVGDDPQPTICVMTLDLPGLDSVDDHVLIIDGRDPAPITRNPKLDDQPEVVLP
;
A
#
# COMPACT_ATOMS: atom_id res chain seq x y z
N MET A 1 -35.50 42.36 55.83
CA MET A 1 -36.16 42.52 54.52
C MET A 1 -35.38 41.60 53.58
N LEU A 2 -35.66 40.30 53.49
CA LEU A 2 -36.78 39.59 52.83
C LEU A 2 -36.95 39.96 51.34
N THR A 3 -37.17 38.91 50.52
CA THR A 3 -37.55 38.86 49.07
C THR A 3 -36.40 39.04 48.06
N VAL A 4 -36.19 38.24 46.99
CA VAL A 4 -37.05 37.34 46.17
C VAL A 4 -36.19 36.21 45.53
N ALA A 5 -36.77 35.03 45.34
CA ALA A 5 -36.23 33.86 44.64
C ALA A 5 -36.50 33.86 43.12
N ALA A 6 -35.69 33.17 42.33
CA ALA A 6 -36.12 32.63 41.03
C ALA A 6 -35.28 31.42 40.59
N VAL A 7 -35.94 30.26 40.52
CA VAL A 7 -35.49 29.05 39.82
C VAL A 7 -35.95 29.17 38.36
N LEU A 8 -35.07 28.87 37.40
CA LEU A 8 -35.43 28.65 36.00
C LEU A 8 -34.66 27.44 35.46
N ALA A 9 -35.44 26.47 35.01
CA ALA A 9 -35.03 25.23 34.38
C ALA A 9 -35.08 25.34 32.84
N LEU A 10 -34.65 24.26 32.17
CA LEU A 10 -34.70 23.90 30.75
C LEU A 10 -33.52 24.38 29.86
N SER A 11 -32.78 23.43 29.28
CA SER A 11 -33.09 22.90 27.93
C SER A 11 -32.03 21.91 27.45
N THR A 12 -32.52 20.81 26.88
CA THR A 12 -31.80 19.72 26.20
C THR A 12 -31.09 20.19 24.92
N ALA A 13 -29.82 19.85 24.76
CA ALA A 13 -29.18 19.75 23.45
C ALA A 13 -28.51 18.37 23.34
N ALA A 14 -29.28 17.41 22.82
CA ALA A 14 -28.74 16.17 22.27
C ALA A 14 -28.09 16.53 20.93
N CYS A 15 -26.76 16.64 20.90
CA CYS A 15 -26.00 16.66 19.65
C CYS A 15 -25.72 15.23 19.24
N SER A 16 -26.63 14.63 18.49
CA SER A 16 -26.32 13.50 17.61
C SER A 16 -25.41 14.02 16.51
N ASN A 17 -24.10 13.79 16.63
CA ASN A 17 -23.20 13.99 15.50
C ASN A 17 -23.24 12.72 14.63
N PRO A 18 -23.57 12.81 13.33
CA PRO A 18 -23.39 11.70 12.43
C PRO A 18 -21.88 11.41 12.35
N GLU A 19 -21.53 10.13 12.49
CA GLU A 19 -20.21 9.60 12.18
C GLU A 19 -19.93 9.84 10.70
N GLY A 20 -19.49 11.06 10.40
CA GLY A 20 -18.83 11.40 9.16
C GLY A 20 -17.56 10.58 9.11
N ARG A 21 -17.58 9.55 8.27
CA ARG A 21 -16.40 8.87 7.77
C ARG A 21 -15.37 9.95 7.39
N HIS A 22 -14.31 10.07 8.19
CA HIS A 22 -13.13 10.82 7.82
C HIS A 22 -12.46 10.08 6.66
N GLU A 23 -12.83 10.39 5.42
CA GLU A 23 -11.93 10.20 4.29
C GLU A 23 -10.75 11.17 4.54
N SER A 24 -9.58 10.61 4.85
CA SER A 24 -8.38 11.40 5.01
C SER A 24 -7.98 11.92 3.62
N PRO A 25 -7.86 13.24 3.43
CA PRO A 25 -7.55 13.85 2.12
C PRO A 25 -6.13 13.57 1.60
N ASP A 26 -5.39 12.63 2.20
CA ASP A 26 -3.97 12.34 1.94
C ASP A 26 -3.66 10.83 1.85
N ALA A 27 -4.66 9.96 1.69
CA ALA A 27 -4.38 8.53 1.52
C ALA A 27 -3.72 8.30 0.14
N ALA A 28 -2.40 8.15 0.13
CA ALA A 28 -1.65 7.81 -1.08
C ALA A 28 -2.16 6.50 -1.68
N LEU A 29 -2.28 6.45 -3.00
CA LEU A 29 -2.61 5.21 -3.70
C LEU A 29 -1.47 4.22 -3.51
N GLN A 30 -1.78 3.04 -2.97
CA GLN A 30 -0.79 1.99 -2.74
C GLN A 30 -0.71 1.04 -3.93
N VAL A 31 0.50 0.69 -4.34
CA VAL A 31 0.79 -0.32 -5.35
C VAL A 31 1.69 -1.39 -4.76
N ARG A 32 1.37 -2.67 -4.98
CA ARG A 32 2.18 -3.80 -4.54
C ARG A 32 3.23 -4.12 -5.60
N LEU A 33 4.51 -3.98 -5.27
CA LEU A 33 5.59 -4.54 -6.08
C LEU A 33 5.87 -5.97 -5.58
N VAL A 34 5.47 -6.95 -6.37
CA VAL A 34 5.60 -8.38 -6.08
C VAL A 34 6.86 -8.92 -6.74
N ILE A 35 7.77 -9.43 -5.91
CA ILE A 35 9.05 -10.00 -6.31
C ILE A 35 9.00 -11.51 -6.00
N PRO A 36 8.79 -12.37 -7.02
CA PRO A 36 8.65 -13.81 -6.81
C PRO A 36 10.04 -14.46 -6.65
N ASP A 37 10.74 -14.13 -5.56
CA ASP A 37 12.10 -14.61 -5.29
C ASP A 37 12.17 -16.05 -4.76
N GLY A 38 11.05 -16.62 -4.32
CA GLY A 38 10.91 -18.04 -3.98
C GLY A 38 11.77 -18.49 -2.79
N HIS A 39 12.23 -17.55 -1.97
CA HIS A 39 13.09 -17.84 -0.84
C HIS A 39 12.31 -18.36 0.35
N ILE A 40 12.96 -19.23 1.12
CA ILE A 40 12.40 -19.82 2.33
C ILE A 40 12.57 -18.84 3.48
N ARG A 41 11.46 -18.32 4.00
CA ARG A 41 11.43 -17.33 5.10
C ARG A 41 10.22 -17.54 5.99
N GLU A 42 10.27 -16.97 7.18
CA GLU A 42 9.08 -16.78 7.99
C GLU A 42 8.19 -15.68 7.36
N PRO A 43 6.87 -15.87 7.27
CA PRO A 43 5.96 -14.82 6.85
C PRO A 43 6.16 -13.54 7.66
N GLU A 44 5.89 -12.39 7.03
CA GLU A 44 6.10 -11.03 7.56
C GLU A 44 7.56 -10.64 7.83
N ALA A 45 8.53 -11.53 7.63
CA ALA A 45 9.94 -11.18 7.72
C ALA A 45 10.30 -10.05 6.73
N THR A 46 11.23 -9.19 7.11
CA THR A 46 11.72 -8.14 6.20
C THR A 46 12.49 -8.79 5.04
N CYS A 47 12.25 -8.31 3.81
CA CYS A 47 12.92 -8.81 2.60
C CYS A 47 13.28 -7.66 1.64
N SER A 48 14.08 -7.97 0.63
CA SER A 48 14.59 -7.01 -0.37
C SER A 48 14.74 -7.63 -1.76
N GLY A 49 13.93 -8.64 -2.08
CA GLY A 49 14.19 -9.53 -3.21
C GLY A 49 15.47 -10.36 -3.02
N ALA A 50 15.71 -11.32 -3.92
CA ALA A 50 16.92 -12.12 -3.92
C ALA A 50 17.34 -12.56 -5.33
N ASP A 51 18.57 -13.06 -5.44
CA ASP A 51 19.14 -13.68 -6.65
C ASP A 51 18.98 -12.83 -7.92
N ALA A 52 18.04 -13.21 -8.79
CA ALA A 52 17.73 -12.52 -10.05
C ALA A 52 17.22 -11.09 -9.83
N TYR A 53 16.72 -10.79 -8.63
CA TYR A 53 16.15 -9.49 -8.25
C TYR A 53 17.10 -8.63 -7.42
N ARG A 54 18.41 -8.90 -7.47
CA ARG A 54 19.42 -8.16 -6.69
C ARG A 54 19.38 -6.64 -6.91
N ASP A 55 18.83 -6.19 -8.03
CA ASP A 55 18.73 -4.77 -8.38
C ASP A 55 17.38 -4.15 -7.97
N VAL A 56 16.50 -4.91 -7.32
CA VAL A 56 15.20 -4.47 -6.81
C VAL A 56 15.24 -4.56 -5.29
N HIS A 57 15.92 -3.59 -4.67
CA HIS A 57 16.16 -3.55 -3.23
C HIS A 57 15.82 -2.17 -2.66
N PRO A 58 15.73 -2.01 -1.33
CA PRO A 58 15.46 -0.72 -0.70
C PRO A 58 16.42 0.37 -1.20
N GLU A 59 15.91 1.59 -1.28
CA GLU A 59 16.62 2.80 -1.73
C GLU A 59 16.87 2.90 -3.24
N VAL A 60 16.64 1.82 -4.02
CA VAL A 60 16.68 1.89 -5.49
C VAL A 60 15.62 2.88 -6.00
N PRO A 61 15.96 3.79 -6.90
CA PRO A 61 15.00 4.75 -7.42
C PRO A 61 13.94 4.06 -8.28
N PHE A 62 12.69 4.50 -8.15
CA PHE A 62 11.62 4.14 -9.08
C PHE A 62 10.92 5.39 -9.62
N THR A 63 10.30 5.22 -10.78
CA THR A 63 9.42 6.23 -11.39
C THR A 63 8.17 5.56 -11.93
N VAL A 64 7.04 6.24 -11.83
CA VAL A 64 5.79 5.84 -12.47
C VAL A 64 5.55 6.76 -13.66
N GLU A 65 5.29 6.15 -14.81
CA GLU A 65 4.95 6.87 -16.04
C GLU A 65 3.50 6.58 -16.45
N ASP A 66 2.84 7.60 -16.98
CA ASP A 66 1.49 7.48 -17.56
C ASP A 66 1.52 6.90 -18.99
N SER A 67 0.34 6.76 -19.60
CA SER A 67 0.20 6.24 -20.96
C SER A 67 0.83 7.12 -22.06
N ALA A 68 1.18 8.37 -21.75
CA ALA A 68 1.91 9.27 -22.64
C ALA A 68 3.44 9.20 -22.43
N GLY A 69 3.92 8.34 -21.50
CA GLY A 69 5.32 8.23 -21.11
C GLY A 69 5.78 9.42 -20.27
N GLN A 70 4.87 10.17 -19.65
CA GLN A 70 5.24 11.25 -18.73
C GLN A 70 5.41 10.70 -17.33
N ARG A 71 6.51 11.08 -16.68
CA ARG A 71 6.74 10.79 -15.27
C ARG A 71 5.75 11.55 -14.40
N VAL A 72 4.93 10.82 -13.66
CA VAL A 72 3.92 11.38 -12.75
C VAL A 72 4.32 11.25 -11.28
N VAL A 73 5.06 10.20 -10.92
CA VAL A 73 5.56 9.96 -9.55
C VAL A 73 6.99 9.44 -9.61
N SER A 74 7.78 9.75 -8.58
CA SER A 74 9.10 9.16 -8.35
C SER A 74 9.34 8.95 -6.87
N GLY A 75 10.12 7.93 -6.52
CA GLY A 75 10.50 7.66 -5.14
C GLY A 75 11.67 6.68 -5.06
N SER A 76 11.86 6.11 -3.87
CA SER A 76 12.82 5.04 -3.61
C SER A 76 12.07 3.81 -3.11
N LEU A 77 12.48 2.62 -3.54
CA LEU A 77 11.87 1.38 -3.08
C LEU A 77 12.00 1.24 -1.55
N PRO A 78 10.94 0.84 -0.85
CA PRO A 78 10.97 0.59 0.58
C PRO A 78 11.49 -0.81 0.90
N HIS A 79 11.57 -1.14 2.19
CA HIS A 79 11.71 -2.53 2.62
C HIS A 79 10.45 -3.33 2.28
N GLY A 80 10.66 -4.57 1.84
CA GLY A 80 9.57 -5.51 1.62
C GLY A 80 9.21 -6.34 2.84
N ARG A 81 8.12 -7.07 2.71
CA ARG A 81 7.65 -8.11 3.64
C ARG A 81 7.49 -9.42 2.90
N ALA A 82 7.91 -10.50 3.54
CA ALA A 82 7.73 -11.85 3.04
C ALA A 82 6.26 -12.23 3.17
N GLU A 83 5.61 -12.55 2.05
CA GLU A 83 4.27 -13.10 2.03
C GLU A 83 4.32 -14.56 1.59
N GLU A 84 3.37 -15.38 2.06
CA GLU A 84 3.30 -16.79 1.70
C GLU A 84 3.09 -16.95 0.18
N ALA A 85 3.96 -17.72 -0.47
CA ALA A 85 3.84 -17.97 -1.92
C ALA A 85 2.79 -19.05 -2.24
N VAL A 86 2.46 -19.89 -1.25
CA VAL A 86 1.54 -21.02 -1.38
C VAL A 86 0.59 -21.04 -0.19
N THR A 87 -0.66 -21.43 -0.41
CA THR A 87 -1.67 -21.57 0.66
C THR A 87 -1.62 -22.94 1.33
N LEU A 88 -0.49 -23.64 1.27
CA LEU A 88 -0.33 -24.98 1.82
C LEU A 88 0.11 -24.85 3.29
N ASP A 89 -0.66 -25.44 4.20
CA ASP A 89 -0.23 -25.56 5.60
C ASP A 89 0.90 -26.61 5.69
N VAL A 90 2.13 -26.13 5.89
CA VAL A 90 3.29 -27.00 6.14
C VAL A 90 3.67 -27.01 7.63
N GLY A 91 2.79 -26.55 8.51
CA GLY A 91 3.05 -26.45 9.94
C GLY A 91 4.16 -25.43 10.26
N ASP A 92 5.06 -25.81 11.17
CA ASP A 92 6.19 -24.97 11.60
C ASP A 92 7.39 -25.01 10.63
N ASP A 93 7.29 -25.75 9.51
CA ASP A 93 8.38 -25.85 8.56
C ASP A 93 8.52 -24.53 7.76
N PRO A 94 9.76 -24.07 7.48
CA PRO A 94 9.98 -22.89 6.68
C PRO A 94 9.33 -22.98 5.29
N GLN A 95 8.52 -21.99 4.93
CA GLN A 95 7.71 -21.98 3.72
C GLN A 95 8.36 -21.15 2.59
N PRO A 96 8.07 -21.47 1.31
CA PRO A 96 8.35 -20.57 0.21
C PRO A 96 7.57 -19.25 0.37
N THR A 97 8.30 -18.14 0.28
CA THR A 97 7.74 -16.79 0.33
C THR A 97 8.00 -16.04 -0.96
N ILE A 98 7.21 -15.01 -1.19
CA ILE A 98 7.48 -13.92 -2.14
C ILE A 98 7.83 -12.67 -1.35
N CYS A 99 8.64 -11.78 -1.92
CA CYS A 99 8.90 -10.48 -1.31
C CYS A 99 7.96 -9.43 -1.89
N VAL A 100 7.21 -8.73 -1.03
CA VAL A 100 6.27 -7.68 -1.45
C VAL A 100 6.70 -6.34 -0.87
N MET A 101 6.87 -5.34 -1.73
CA MET A 101 7.12 -3.95 -1.35
C MET A 101 5.86 -3.11 -1.62
N THR A 102 5.38 -2.37 -0.64
CA THR A 102 4.23 -1.47 -0.80
C THR A 102 4.72 -0.07 -1.18
N LEU A 103 4.38 0.37 -2.39
CA LEU A 103 4.73 1.70 -2.90
C LEU A 103 3.59 2.67 -2.65
N ASP A 104 3.86 3.76 -1.93
CA ASP A 104 2.93 4.88 -1.77
C ASP A 104 3.09 5.86 -2.95
N LEU A 105 2.02 6.08 -3.70
CA LEU A 105 1.97 6.98 -4.86
C LEU A 105 1.10 8.20 -4.54
N PRO A 106 1.65 9.24 -3.88
CA PRO A 106 0.89 10.42 -3.51
C PRO A 106 0.44 11.20 -4.75
N GLY A 107 -0.78 11.77 -4.69
CA GLY A 107 -1.33 12.62 -5.74
C GLY A 107 -1.86 11.88 -6.97
N LEU A 108 -1.89 10.55 -6.95
CA LEU A 108 -2.57 9.74 -7.96
C LEU A 108 -3.88 9.18 -7.42
N ASP A 109 -4.96 9.34 -8.19
CA ASP A 109 -6.27 8.74 -7.91
C ASP A 109 -6.43 7.37 -8.61
N SER A 110 -5.61 7.09 -9.63
CA SER A 110 -5.57 5.81 -10.35
C SER A 110 -4.19 5.55 -10.96
N VAL A 111 -3.93 4.27 -11.28
CA VAL A 111 -2.74 3.76 -11.97
C VAL A 111 -3.10 2.94 -13.21
N ASP A 112 -4.32 3.08 -13.73
CA ASP A 112 -4.72 2.42 -14.98
C ASP A 112 -3.81 2.93 -16.12
N ASP A 113 -3.34 2.00 -16.96
CA ASP A 113 -2.40 2.24 -18.07
C ASP A 113 -1.04 2.86 -17.66
N HIS A 114 -0.70 2.85 -16.37
CA HIS A 114 0.62 3.30 -15.88
C HIS A 114 1.62 2.14 -15.86
N VAL A 115 2.90 2.51 -15.92
CA VAL A 115 4.02 1.59 -15.80
C VAL A 115 4.95 2.01 -14.67
N LEU A 116 5.52 1.02 -13.98
CA LEU A 116 6.59 1.20 -13.02
C LEU A 116 7.94 0.97 -13.70
N ILE A 117 8.86 1.91 -13.52
CA ILE A 117 10.24 1.82 -13.97
C ILE A 117 11.13 1.84 -12.74
N ILE A 118 12.00 0.83 -12.61
CA ILE A 118 12.93 0.69 -11.49
C ILE A 118 14.34 0.91 -12.03
N ASP A 119 15.02 1.96 -11.57
CA ASP A 119 16.39 2.31 -11.96
C ASP A 119 16.60 2.41 -13.48
N GLY A 120 15.59 2.91 -14.21
CA GLY A 120 15.65 3.05 -15.66
C GLY A 120 15.61 1.74 -16.46
N ARG A 121 15.27 0.61 -15.82
CA ARG A 121 15.05 -0.69 -16.48
C ARG A 121 13.76 -0.69 -17.32
N ASP A 122 13.53 -1.82 -17.98
CA ASP A 122 12.33 -2.05 -18.78
C ASP A 122 11.05 -1.76 -17.96
N PRO A 123 10.09 -1.00 -18.52
CA PRO A 123 8.85 -0.68 -17.83
C PRO A 123 8.03 -1.94 -17.52
N ALA A 124 7.56 -2.05 -16.29
CA ALA A 124 6.67 -3.11 -15.84
C ALA A 124 5.23 -2.56 -15.69
N PRO A 125 4.21 -3.20 -16.28
CA PRO A 125 2.84 -2.71 -16.21
C PRO A 125 2.29 -2.77 -14.78
N ILE A 126 1.59 -1.73 -14.36
CA ILE A 126 0.79 -1.76 -13.14
C ILE A 126 -0.59 -2.33 -13.52
N THR A 127 -0.96 -3.44 -12.90
CA THR A 127 -2.21 -4.17 -13.20
C THR A 127 -3.06 -4.33 -11.95
N ARG A 128 -4.37 -4.43 -12.09
CA ARG A 128 -5.27 -4.68 -10.96
C ARG A 128 -5.37 -6.18 -10.69
N ASN A 129 -5.26 -6.57 -9.43
CA ASN A 129 -5.41 -7.95 -9.01
C ASN A 129 -6.86 -8.23 -8.56
N PRO A 130 -7.69 -8.92 -9.37
CA PRO A 130 -9.09 -9.18 -9.03
C PRO A 130 -9.25 -10.14 -7.85
N LYS A 131 -8.17 -10.77 -7.36
CA LYS A 131 -8.20 -11.65 -6.18
C LYS A 131 -7.92 -10.89 -4.88
N LEU A 132 -7.50 -9.63 -4.97
CA LEU A 132 -7.16 -8.77 -3.83
C LEU A 132 -7.96 -7.46 -3.93
N ASP A 133 -9.28 -7.55 -4.13
CA ASP A 133 -10.17 -6.38 -4.23
C ASP A 133 -9.70 -5.32 -5.26
N ASP A 134 -9.19 -5.77 -6.40
CA ASP A 134 -8.63 -4.93 -7.48
C ASP A 134 -7.45 -4.04 -7.05
N GLN A 135 -6.74 -4.45 -5.99
CA GLN A 135 -5.50 -3.82 -5.53
C GLN A 135 -4.49 -3.77 -6.69
N PRO A 136 -3.91 -2.60 -6.99
CA PRO A 136 -2.89 -2.50 -8.02
C PRO A 136 -1.59 -3.20 -7.62
N GLU A 137 -1.00 -3.93 -8.56
CA GLU A 137 0.26 -4.64 -8.41
C GLU A 137 1.13 -4.59 -9.67
N VAL A 138 2.43 -4.69 -9.44
CA VAL A 138 3.46 -4.97 -10.44
C VAL A 138 4.08 -6.30 -10.05
N VAL A 139 3.97 -7.31 -10.91
CA VAL A 139 4.61 -8.61 -10.71
C VAL A 139 5.85 -8.67 -11.60
N LEU A 140 7.02 -8.82 -10.97
CA LEU A 140 8.27 -8.99 -11.73
C LEU A 140 8.36 -10.40 -12.35
N PRO A 141 8.96 -10.52 -13.54
CA PRO A 141 9.08 -11.79 -14.26
C PRO A 141 10.18 -12.71 -13.70
#